data_AF-A0A849J1Y4-F1
#
_entry.id   AF-A0A849J1Y4-F1
#
_cell.length_a   1.000
_cell.length_b   1.000
_cell.length_c   1.000
_cell.angle_alpha   90.00
_cell.angle_beta   90.00
_cell.angle_gamma   90.00
#
_symmetry.space_group_name_H-M   'P 1'
#
loop_
_entity.id
_entity.type
_entity.pdbx_description
1 polymer ?
#
loop_
_entity_poly.entity_id
_entity_poly.type
_entity_poly.pdbx_seq_one_letter_code
_entity_poly.pdbx_strand_id
1 'polypeptide(L)' 'MAQEIKAELSSLEFSLGEIAKRIAALADQKYAEKQESIASELYQAERSILSAVRRLEKAQSR' A
#
# COMPACT_ATOMS: atom_id res chain seq x y z
N MET A 1 11.42 -15.74 -18.19
CA MET A 1 11.17 -14.30 -18.42
C MET A 1 9.73 -13.87 -18.16
N ALA A 2 8.73 -14.18 -19.00
CA ALA A 2 7.35 -13.69 -18.77
C ALA A 2 6.69 -14.22 -17.47
N GLN A 3 6.95 -15.48 -17.08
CA GLN A 3 6.48 -16.04 -15.80
C GLN A 3 7.16 -15.40 -14.58
N GLU A 4 8.44 -15.01 -14.68
CA GLU A 4 9.19 -14.37 -13.59
C GLU A 4 8.67 -12.96 -13.32
N ILE A 5 8.40 -12.18 -14.38
CA ILE A 5 7.82 -10.83 -14.24
C ILE A 5 6.44 -10.91 -13.59
N LYS A 6 5.60 -11.87 -13.98
CA LYS A 6 4.28 -12.05 -13.37
C LYS A 6 4.37 -12.38 -11.87
N ALA A 7 5.25 -13.31 -11.51
CA ALA A 7 5.49 -13.68 -10.11
C ALA A 7 6.01 -12.50 -9.29
N GLU A 8 6.96 -11.72 -9.85
CA GLU A 8 7.51 -10.54 -9.20
C GLU A 8 6.43 -9.46 -8.99
N LEU A 9 5.57 -9.22 -9.98
CA LEU A 9 4.46 -8.27 -9.84
C LEU A 9 3.47 -8.69 -8.74
N SER A 10 3.15 -9.99 -8.63
CA SER A 10 2.30 -10.49 -7.55
C SER A 10 2.97 -10.38 -6.17
N SER A 11 4.29 -10.60 -6.09
CA SER A 11 5.06 -10.43 -4.86
C SER A 11 5.07 -8.96 -4.40
N LEU A 12 5.27 -8.03 -5.34
CA LEU A 12 5.22 -6.59 -5.07
C LEU A 12 3.83 -6.13 -4.64
N GLU A 13 2.78 -6.59 -5.32
CA GLU A 13 1.39 -6.32 -4.97
C GLU A 13 1.09 -6.74 -3.53
N PHE A 14 1.44 -7.99 -3.19
CA PHE A 14 1.26 -8.53 -1.84
C PHE A 14 2.01 -7.69 -0.79
N SER A 15 3.30 -7.42 -1.03
CA SER A 15 4.15 -6.68 -0.11
C SER A 15 3.63 -5.26 0.13
N LEU A 16 3.23 -4.56 -0.94
CA LEU A 16 2.64 -3.23 -0.83
C LEU A 16 1.28 -3.25 -0.11
N GLY A 17 0.46 -4.28 -0.33
CA GLY A 17 -0.79 -4.47 0.39
C GLY A 17 -0.58 -4.62 1.90
N GLU A 18 0.40 -5.43 2.32
CA GLU A 18 0.74 -5.59 3.74
C GLU A 18 1.30 -4.30 4.35
N ILE A 19 2.11 -3.54 3.61
CA ILE A 19 2.59 -2.24 4.07
C ILE A 19 1.43 -1.25 4.23
N ALA A 20 0.48 -1.20 3.28
CA ALA A 20 -0.69 -0.33 3.37
C ALA A 20 -1.51 -0.60 4.64
N LYS A 21 -1.78 -1.87 4.96
CA LYS A 21 -2.49 -2.26 6.19
C LYS A 21 -1.75 -1.80 7.45
N ARG A 22 -0.43 -1.97 7.49
CA ARG A 22 0.40 -1.55 8.63
C ARG A 22 0.40 -0.02 8.81
N ILE A 23 0.47 0.73 7.71
CA ILE A 23 0.39 2.19 7.75
C ILE A 23 -0.98 2.66 8.21
N ALA A 24 -2.07 2.04 7.72
CA ALA A 24 -3.43 2.35 8.18
C ALA A 24 -3.58 2.14 9.70
N ALA A 25 -3.12 1.00 10.23
CA ALA A 25 -3.17 0.73 11.67
C ALA A 25 -2.38 1.76 12.50
N LEU A 26 -1.22 2.21 12.01
CA LEU A 26 -0.46 3.29 12.65
C LEU A 26 -1.18 4.64 12.54
N ALA A 27 -1.83 4.93 11.41
CA ALA A 27 -2.62 6.14 11.22
C ALA A 27 -3.80 6.18 12.20
N ASP A 28 -4.52 5.06 12.37
CA ASP A 28 -5.61 4.89 13.32
C ASP A 28 -5.12 5.12 14.76
N GLN A 29 -3.98 4.54 15.13
CA GLN A 29 -3.37 4.74 16.44
C GLN A 29 -3.02 6.23 16.67
N LYS A 30 -2.40 6.88 15.69
CA LYS A 30 -1.99 8.29 15.80
C LYS A 30 -3.19 9.23 15.85
N TYR A 31 -4.27 8.89 15.14
CA TYR A 31 -5.54 9.60 15.23
C TYR A 31 -6.14 9.48 16.64
N ALA A 32 -6.15 8.27 17.22
CA ALA A 32 -6.63 8.05 18.60
C ALA A 32 -5.77 8.80 19.66
N GLU A 33 -4.47 8.95 19.42
CA GLU A 33 -3.54 9.74 20.23
C GLU A 33 -3.69 11.26 20.04
N LYS A 34 -4.65 11.73 19.22
CA LYS A 34 -4.85 13.14 18.84
C LYS A 34 -3.64 13.76 18.12
N GLN A 35 -2.81 12.94 17.48
CA GLN A 35 -1.70 13.38 16.63
C GLN A 35 -2.18 13.51 15.19
N GLU A 36 -3.15 14.40 14.94
CA GLU A 36 -3.89 14.49 13.68
C GLU A 36 -3.00 14.77 12.46
N SER A 37 -1.94 15.58 12.62
CA SER A 37 -0.99 15.86 11.53
C SER A 37 -0.26 14.59 11.08
N ILE A 38 0.23 13.79 12.02
CA ILE A 38 0.92 12.53 11.72
C ILE A 38 -0.06 11.51 11.13
N ALA A 39 -1.27 11.40 11.69
CA ALA A 39 -2.30 10.53 11.16
C ALA A 39 -2.65 10.87 9.69
N SER A 40 -2.81 12.17 9.39
CA SER A 40 -3.10 12.66 8.03
C SER A 40 -2.02 12.25 7.03
N GLU A 41 -0.74 12.44 7.38
CA GLU A 41 0.39 12.03 6.53
C GLU A 41 0.41 10.51 6.30
N LEU A 42 0.16 9.72 7.35
CA LEU A 42 0.10 8.26 7.23
C LEU A 42 -1.05 7.80 6.32
N TYR A 43 -2.24 8.39 6.43
CA TYR A 43 -3.34 8.09 5.51
C TYR A 43 -3.03 8.51 4.05
N GLN A 44 -2.29 9.61 3.85
CA GLN A 44 -1.85 10.00 2.50
C GLN A 44 -0.87 8.99 1.91
N ALA A 45 0.07 8.48 2.72
CA ALA A 45 1.00 7.44 2.34
C ALA A 45 0.25 6.13 1.99
N GLU A 46 -0.69 5.70 2.83
CA GLU A 46 -1.52 4.52 2.59
C GLU A 46 -2.29 4.61 1.26
N ARG A 47 -2.97 5.73 1.00
CA ARG A 47 -3.65 5.97 -0.29
C ARG A 47 -2.72 5.90 -1.50
N SER A 48 -1.50 6.43 -1.36
CA SER A 48 -0.50 6.40 -2.43
C SER A 48 -0.05 4.96 -2.72
N ILE A 49 0.14 4.15 -1.69
CA ILE A 49 0.47 2.72 -1.83
C ILE A 49 -0.68 1.95 -2.47
N LEU A 50 -1.92 2.15 -2.03
CA LEU A 50 -3.09 1.51 -2.65
C LEU A 50 -3.23 1.89 -4.13
N SER A 51 -2.89 3.13 -4.50
CA SER A 51 -2.82 3.54 -5.91
C SER A 51 -1.75 2.77 -6.69
N ALA A 52 -0.58 2.53 -6.08
CA ALA A 52 0.48 1.71 -6.68
C ALA A 52 0.05 0.24 -6.85
N VAL A 53 -0.58 -0.36 -5.84
CA VAL A 53 -1.15 -1.72 -5.91
C VAL A 53 -2.09 -1.86 -7.12
N ARG A 54 -3.05 -0.96 -7.27
CA ARG A 54 -3.98 -0.96 -8.42
C ARG A 54 -3.28 -0.83 -9.77
N ARG A 55 -2.13 -0.15 -9.84
CA ARG A 55 -1.34 -0.05 -11.08
C ARG A 55 -0.62 -1.35 -11.39
N LEU A 56 -0.14 -2.06 -10.37
CA LEU A 56 0.48 -3.39 -10.52
C LEU A 56 -0.56 -4.43 -10.97
N GLU A 57 -1.75 -4.47 -10.36
CA GLU A 57 -2.87 -5.32 -10.79
C GLU A 57 -3.23 -5.11 -12.27
N LYS A 58 -3.27 -3.84 -12.71
CA LYS A 58 -3.51 -3.49 -14.13
C LYS A 58 -2.38 -3.92 -15.05
N ALA A 59 -1.13 -3.92 -14.58
CA ALA A 59 0.00 -4.38 -15.37
C ALA A 59 0.02 -5.91 -15.51
N GLN A 60 -0.54 -6.65 -14.55
CA GLN A 60 -0.68 -8.11 -14.62
C GLN A 60 -1.81 -8.59 -15.55
N SER A 61 -2.80 -7.74 -15.83
CA SER A 61 -3.97 -8.07 -16.66
C SER A 61 -3.82 -7.71 -18.15
N ARG A 62 -2.66 -7.17 -18.54
CA ARG A 62 -2.29 -6.85 -19.93
C ARG A 62 -1.29 -7.86 -20.47
#